data_AF-A0A7D7VPH6-F1
#
_entry.id   AF-A0A7D7VPH6-F1
#
_cell.length_a   1.000
_cell.length_b   1.000
_cell.length_c   1.000
_cell.angle_alpha   90.00
_cell.angle_beta   90.00
_cell.angle_gamma   90.00
#
_symmetry.space_group_name_H-M   'P 1'
#
loop_
_entity.id
_entity.type
_entity.pdbx_description
1 polymer ?
#
loop_
_entity_poly.entity_id
_entity_poly.type
_entity_poly.pdbx_seq_one_letter_code
_entity_poly.pdbx_strand_id
1 'polypeptide(L)'
;MHRSLTLTLSLTILIVAGFGIYNIMNMTVNEKIKEIAILKAMGFNGSDVIEIFLTQSVAIGLIGGFLGLFLGNGIVQILDIVPFKIATHSTLPVVYNIKDYILAFGIIIGLV
;
A
#
# COMPACT_ATOMS: atom_id res chain seq x y z
N MET A 1 14.85 -13.78 16.53
CA MET A 1 14.30 -12.58 17.19
C MET A 1 14.28 -11.34 16.28
N HIS A 2 15.31 -11.09 15.46
CA HIS A 2 15.32 -9.89 14.59
C HIS A 2 14.25 -9.90 13.48
N ARG A 3 13.99 -11.04 12.83
CA ARG A 3 12.98 -11.14 11.75
C ARG A 3 11.55 -10.87 12.24
N SER A 4 11.20 -11.27 13.46
CA SER A 4 9.85 -11.06 14.01
C SER A 4 9.56 -9.59 14.28
N LEU A 5 10.54 -8.80 14.73
CA LEU A 5 10.37 -7.38 14.99
C LEU A 5 10.10 -6.58 13.70
N THR A 6 10.88 -6.82 12.65
CA THR A 6 10.70 -6.15 11.36
C THR A 6 9.33 -6.46 10.76
N LEU A 7 8.88 -7.72 10.83
CA LEU A 7 7.56 -8.10 10.33
C LEU A 7 6.41 -7.41 11.08
N THR A 8 6.49 -7.31 12.40
CA THR A 8 5.48 -6.60 13.20
C THR A 8 5.42 -5.11 12.84
N LEU A 9 6.57 -4.44 12.68
CA LEU A 9 6.61 -3.03 12.30
C LEU A 9 6.03 -2.81 10.89
N SER A 10 6.43 -3.64 9.91
CA SER A 10 5.92 -3.58 8.55
C SER A 10 4.40 -3.77 8.51
N LEU A 11 3.87 -4.73 9.27
CA LEU A 11 2.43 -4.98 9.34
C LEU A 11 1.66 -3.79 9.94
N THR A 12 2.16 -3.19 11.03
CA THR A 12 1.53 -2.03 11.64
C THR A 12 1.48 -0.83 10.69
N ILE A 13 2.58 -0.53 10.01
CA ILE A 13 2.63 0.57 9.03
C ILE A 13 1.65 0.29 7.89
N LEU A 14 1.57 -0.95 7.42
CA LEU A 14 0.65 -1.33 6.37
C LEU A 14 -0.81 -1.16 6.78
N ILE A 15 -1.18 -1.56 8.01
CA ILE A 15 -2.52 -1.34 8.55
C ILE A 15 -2.85 0.15 8.58
N VAL A 16 -1.94 0.99 9.09
CA VAL A 16 -2.13 2.44 9.13
C VAL A 16 -2.30 3.03 7.72
N ALA A 17 -1.53 2.56 6.74
CA ALA A 17 -1.68 2.95 5.34
C ALA A 17 -3.05 2.53 4.76
N GLY A 18 -3.51 1.32 5.08
CA GLY A 18 -4.85 0.82 4.70
C GLY A 18 -5.98 1.68 5.27
N PHE A 19 -5.86 2.12 6.52
CA PHE A 19 -6.79 3.09 7.10
C PHE A 19 -6.83 4.42 6.34
N GLY A 20 -5.69 4.86 5.79
CA GLY A 20 -5.65 6.02 4.91
C GLY A 20 -6.49 5.83 3.64
N ILE A 21 -6.32 4.68 2.98
CA ILE A 21 -7.13 4.32 1.78
C ILE A 21 -8.61 4.24 2.15
N TYR A 22 -8.95 3.57 3.26
CA TYR A 22 -10.31 3.48 3.76
C TYR A 22 -10.93 4.87 3.99
N ASN A 23 -10.20 5.80 4.60
CA ASN A 23 -10.71 7.15 4.85
C ASN A 23 -10.98 7.92 3.56
N ILE A 24 -10.08 7.84 2.59
CA ILE A 24 -10.26 8.48 1.27
C ILE A 24 -11.47 7.86 0.57
N MET A 25 -11.56 6.53 0.56
CA MET A 25 -12.69 5.82 -0.04
C MET A 25 -14.01 6.22 0.62
N ASN A 26 -14.07 6.22 1.94
CA ASN A 26 -15.26 6.61 2.69
C ASN A 26 -15.66 8.07 2.41
N MET A 27 -14.68 8.99 2.29
CA MET A 27 -14.94 10.36 1.88
C MET A 27 -15.55 10.42 0.46
N THR A 28 -14.93 9.77 -0.52
CA THR A 28 -15.41 9.75 -1.92
C THR A 28 -16.79 9.11 -2.04
N VAL A 29 -17.05 8.03 -1.31
CA VAL A 29 -18.37 7.40 -1.24
C VAL A 29 -19.39 8.41 -0.74
N ASN A 30 -19.12 9.08 0.40
CA ASN A 30 -20.04 10.05 0.99
C ASN A 30 -20.35 11.24 0.05
N GLU A 31 -19.37 11.72 -0.70
CA GLU A 31 -19.58 12.76 -1.72
C GLU A 31 -20.51 12.28 -2.84
N LYS A 32 -20.41 11.00 -3.22
CA LYS A 32 -21.18 10.39 -4.32
C LYS A 32 -22.53 9.80 -3.88
N ILE A 33 -22.84 9.70 -2.58
CA ILE A 33 -24.08 9.08 -2.07
C ILE A 33 -25.34 9.65 -2.74
N LYS A 34 -25.41 10.98 -2.93
CA LYS A 34 -26.59 11.62 -3.55
C LYS A 34 -26.78 11.20 -5.00
N GLU A 35 -25.69 11.14 -5.78
CA GLU A 35 -25.71 10.69 -7.18
C GLU A 35 -26.17 9.22 -7.25
N ILE A 36 -25.65 8.36 -6.37
CA ILE A 36 -26.02 6.94 -6.27
C ILE A 36 -27.50 6.78 -5.90
N ALA A 37 -28.02 7.60 -4.99
CA ALA A 37 -29.42 7.57 -4.59
C ALA A 37 -30.37 7.93 -5.75
N ILE A 38 -29.98 8.90 -6.59
CA ILE A 38 -30.73 9.29 -7.79
C ILE A 38 -30.74 8.14 -8.80
N LEU A 39 -29.59 7.50 -9.05
CA LEU A 39 -29.49 6.35 -9.96
C LEU A 39 -30.35 5.17 -9.48
N LYS A 40 -30.31 4.85 -8.17
CA LYS A 40 -31.14 3.81 -7.57
C LYS A 40 -32.64 4.11 -7.71
N ALA A 41 -33.06 5.37 -7.55
CA ALA A 41 -34.45 5.76 -7.74
C ALA A 41 -34.93 5.60 -9.19
N MET A 42 -34.02 5.63 -10.16
CA MET A 42 -34.28 5.36 -11.57
C MET A 42 -34.19 3.86 -11.94
N GLY A 43 -33.95 2.98 -10.98
CA GLY A 43 -33.93 1.52 -11.17
C GLY A 43 -32.54 0.90 -11.35
N PHE A 44 -31.44 1.65 -11.13
CA PHE A 44 -30.10 1.06 -11.14
C PHE A 44 -29.79 0.26 -9.86
N ASN A 45 -29.00 -0.79 -10.01
CA ASN A 45 -28.57 -1.62 -8.89
C ASN A 45 -27.42 -0.97 -8.11
N GLY A 46 -27.46 -1.11 -6.78
CA GLY A 46 -26.40 -0.61 -5.91
C GLY A 46 -25.10 -1.42 -5.94
N SER A 47 -25.10 -2.58 -6.60
CA SER A 47 -23.94 -3.46 -6.77
C SER A 47 -22.85 -2.81 -7.63
N ASP A 48 -23.26 -2.09 -8.68
CA ASP A 48 -22.35 -1.52 -9.67
C ASP A 48 -21.44 -0.46 -9.01
N VAL A 49 -22.00 0.23 -8.02
CA VAL A 49 -21.29 1.23 -7.21
C VAL A 49 -20.19 0.57 -6.37
N ILE A 50 -20.49 -0.56 -5.73
CA ILE A 50 -19.52 -1.31 -4.92
C ILE A 50 -18.39 -1.83 -5.82
N GLU A 51 -18.71 -2.32 -7.01
CA GLU A 51 -17.72 -2.83 -7.97
C GLU A 51 -16.81 -1.72 -8.51
N ILE A 52 -17.36 -0.52 -8.77
CA ILE A 52 -16.56 0.65 -9.15
C ILE A 52 -15.57 1.01 -8.03
N PHE A 53 -16.03 1.06 -6.78
CA PHE A 53 -15.16 1.41 -5.65
C PHE A 53 -14.11 0.34 -5.38
N LEU A 54 -14.45 -0.95 -5.46
CA LEU A 54 -13.48 -2.06 -5.39
C LEU A 54 -12.42 -1.94 -6.49
N THR A 55 -12.84 -1.65 -7.71
CA THR A 55 -11.90 -1.48 -8.83
C THR A 55 -11.00 -0.26 -8.62
N GLN A 56 -11.55 0.84 -8.08
CA GLN A 56 -10.77 2.03 -7.74
C GLN A 56 -9.77 1.76 -6.62
N SER A 57 -10.16 1.09 -5.53
CA SER A 57 -9.22 0.76 -4.44
C SER A 57 -8.10 -0.11 -4.96
N VAL A 58 -8.42 -1.20 -5.68
CA VAL A 58 -7.42 -2.11 -6.28
C VAL A 58 -6.48 -1.36 -7.23
N ALA A 59 -7.01 -0.48 -8.10
CA ALA A 59 -6.18 0.31 -9.00
C ALA A 59 -5.21 1.24 -8.24
N ILE A 60 -5.70 1.95 -7.21
CA ILE A 60 -4.88 2.82 -6.37
C ILE A 60 -3.82 2.00 -5.62
N GLY A 61 -4.20 0.85 -5.07
CA GLY A 61 -3.31 -0.07 -4.37
C GLY A 61 -2.20 -0.62 -5.27
N LEU A 62 -2.53 -1.02 -6.50
CA LEU A 62 -1.56 -1.49 -7.48
C LEU A 62 -0.57 -0.38 -7.87
N ILE A 63 -1.08 0.81 -8.23
CA ILE A 63 -0.24 1.93 -8.63
C ILE A 63 0.66 2.36 -7.46
N GLY A 64 0.11 2.50 -6.27
CA GLY A 64 0.85 2.83 -5.05
C GLY A 64 1.88 1.77 -4.67
N GLY A 65 1.52 0.49 -4.80
CA GLY A 65 2.42 -0.64 -4.56
C GLY A 65 3.60 -0.64 -5.53
N PHE A 66 3.36 -0.48 -6.83
CA PHE A 66 4.44 -0.38 -7.82
C PHE A 66 5.33 0.84 -7.56
N LEU A 67 4.76 2.03 -7.37
CA LEU A 67 5.52 3.24 -7.07
C LEU A 67 6.34 3.09 -5.79
N GLY A 68 5.76 2.52 -4.74
CA GLY A 68 6.44 2.25 -3.47
C GLY A 68 7.61 1.28 -3.62
N LEU A 69 7.47 0.23 -4.44
CA LEU A 69 8.56 -0.70 -4.74
C LEU A 69 9.72 -0.01 -5.46
N PHE A 70 9.43 0.82 -6.48
CA PHE A 70 10.45 1.56 -7.22
C PHE A 70 11.15 2.60 -6.35
N LEU A 71 10.38 3.43 -5.63
CA LEU A 71 10.92 4.46 -4.75
C LEU A 71 11.71 3.83 -3.58
N GLY A 72 11.21 2.76 -2.99
CA GLY A 72 11.90 2.03 -1.93
C GLY A 72 13.24 1.48 -2.41
N ASN A 73 13.30 0.88 -3.61
CA ASN A 73 14.55 0.40 -4.19
C ASN A 73 15.52 1.56 -4.46
N GLY A 74 15.02 2.67 -5.04
CA GLY A 74 15.84 3.86 -5.30
C GLY A 74 16.43 4.47 -4.02
N ILE A 75 15.65 4.55 -2.93
CA ILE A 75 16.14 5.03 -1.64
C ILE A 75 17.24 4.12 -1.09
N VAL A 76 17.06 2.80 -1.17
CA VAL A 76 18.07 1.83 -0.72
C VAL A 76 19.37 1.99 -1.52
N GLN A 77 19.30 2.17 -2.85
CA GLN A 77 20.47 2.41 -3.68
C GLN A 77 21.19 3.72 -3.31
N ILE A 78 20.45 4.78 -3.01
CA ILE A 78 21.04 6.06 -2.56
C ILE A 78 21.73 5.89 -1.21
N LEU A 79 21.12 5.14 -0.28
CA LEU A 79 21.70 4.88 1.03
C LEU A 79 22.99 4.05 0.98
N ASP A 80 23.16 3.20 -0.04
CA ASP A 80 24.38 2.40 -0.24
C ASP A 80 25.58 3.27 -0.67
N ILE A 81 25.31 4.44 -1.28
CA ILE A 81 26.35 5.40 -1.71
C ILE A 81 26.84 6.25 -0.52
N VAL A 82 26.06 6.37 0.55
CA VAL A 82 26.41 7.19 1.72
C VAL A 82 27.20 6.33 2.72
N PRO A 83 28.51 6.56 2.91
CA PRO A 83 29.31 5.75 3.82
C PRO A 83 28.96 6.08 5.28
N PHE A 84 28.14 5.24 5.92
CA PHE A 84 27.88 5.30 7.35
C PHE A 84 28.97 4.53 8.11
N LYS A 85 29.84 5.25 8.83
CA LYS A 85 30.88 4.65 9.68
C LYS A 85 30.28 4.19 11.00
N ILE A 86 29.80 2.94 11.07
CA ILE A 86 29.43 2.28 12.34
C ILE A 86 30.40 1.12 12.59
N ALA A 87 31.38 1.38 13.47
CA ALA A 87 32.31 0.49 14.18
C ALA A 87 33.09 -0.62 13.41
N THR A 88 32.56 -1.32 12.39
CA THR A 88 33.30 -2.35 11.61
C THR A 88 32.69 -2.62 10.21
N HIS A 89 31.55 -2.03 9.84
CA HIS A 89 30.94 -2.22 8.51
C HIS A 89 30.76 -0.88 7.78
N SER A 90 31.30 -0.79 6.57
CA SER A 90 31.32 0.43 5.73
C SER A 90 30.02 0.67 4.96
N THR A 91 29.14 -0.31 4.91
CA THR A 91 27.83 -0.27 4.25
C THR A 91 26.80 -0.99 5.12
N LEU A 92 25.53 -0.59 5.01
CA LEU A 92 24.43 -1.34 5.59
C LEU A 92 24.34 -2.67 4.82
N PRO A 93 24.43 -3.85 5.47
CA PRO A 93 24.25 -5.12 4.80
C PRO A 93 22.78 -5.30 4.41
N VAL A 94 22.38 -4.72 3.29
CA VAL A 94 21.03 -4.85 2.72
C VAL A 94 20.97 -6.17 1.97
N VAL A 95 20.25 -7.13 2.53
CA VAL A 95 20.02 -8.42 1.89
C VAL A 95 18.81 -8.30 0.96
N TYR A 96 19.05 -8.24 -0.34
CA TYR A 96 17.99 -8.24 -1.35
C TYR A 96 17.43 -9.65 -1.54
N ASN A 97 16.39 -9.99 -0.78
CA ASN A 97 15.64 -11.24 -0.98
C ASN A 97 14.40 -10.98 -1.82
N ILE A 98 14.30 -11.64 -2.98
CA ILE A 98 13.12 -11.52 -3.86
C ILE A 98 11.81 -11.92 -3.14
N LYS A 99 11.91 -12.83 -2.17
CA LYS A 99 10.77 -13.28 -1.35
C LYS A 99 10.16 -12.14 -0.53
N ASP A 100 10.96 -11.21 -0.04
CA ASP A 100 10.49 -10.10 0.78
C ASP A 100 9.73 -9.07 -0.08
N TYR A 101 10.18 -8.86 -1.32
CA TYR A 101 9.46 -8.02 -2.30
C TYR A 101 8.11 -8.64 -2.70
N ILE A 102 8.08 -9.95 -2.97
CA ILE A 102 6.84 -10.67 -3.32
C ILE A 102 5.86 -10.66 -2.15
N LEU A 103 6.34 -10.91 -0.93
CA LEU A 103 5.53 -10.87 0.28
C LEU A 103 4.94 -9.48 0.50
N ALA A 104 5.77 -8.43 0.42
CA ALA A 104 5.31 -7.05 0.60
C ALA A 104 4.22 -6.68 -0.42
N PHE A 105 4.43 -6.99 -1.70
CA PHE A 105 3.45 -6.72 -2.74
C PHE A 105 2.15 -7.51 -2.55
N GLY A 106 2.27 -8.79 -2.16
CA GLY A 106 1.10 -9.64 -1.87
C GLY A 106 0.27 -9.14 -0.70
N ILE A 107 0.91 -8.70 0.40
CA ILE A 107 0.18 -8.17 1.56
C ILE A 107 -0.47 -6.81 1.22
N ILE A 108 0.19 -5.95 0.42
CA ILE A 108 -0.42 -4.70 -0.05
C ILE A 108 -1.69 -4.99 -0.85
N ILE A 109 -1.62 -5.88 -1.84
CA ILE A 109 -2.80 -6.24 -2.65
C ILE A 109 -3.90 -6.88 -1.79
N GLY A 110 -3.54 -7.74 -0.84
CA GLY A 110 -4.53 -8.39 0.02
C GLY A 110 -5.20 -7.45 1.03
N LEU A 111 -4.63 -6.29 1.31
CA LEU A 111 -5.17 -5.28 2.22
C LEU A 111 -6.15 -4.31 1.52
N VAL A 112 -6.04 -4.18 0.20
CA VAL A 112 -6.78 -3.24 -0.64
C VAL A 112 -8.07 -3.86 -1.16
#